data_AF-A0A388SKI6-F1
#
_entry.id   AF-A0A388SKI6-F1
#
_cell.length_a   1.000
_cell.length_b   1.000
_cell.length_c   1.000
_cell.angle_alpha   90.00
_cell.angle_beta   90.00
_cell.angle_gamma   90.00
#
_symmetry.space_group_name_H-M   'P 1'
#
loop_
_entity.id
_entity.type
_entity.pdbx_description
1 polymer ?
#
loop_
_entity_poly.entity_id
_entity_poly.type
_entity_poly.pdbx_seq_one_letter_code
_entity_poly.pdbx_strand_id
1 'polypeptide(L)'
;MDWKGIGVTVARVAPLLGAALGGPVGAVAGAAGALLGSALGVAPEPKAVAAALGDPQTLTALRELEVRERQRLLDWQAEQLRAELDNTRNARAREVALARAGHGGAWVTGLVALVVVAGFFGMLRVVLEQPSVSEPALLLLGSLGTAFGAVVNYYLGSSLGSFRKDELRSRAEGGGGR
;
A
#
# COMPACT_ATOMS: atom_id res chain seq x y z
N MET A 1 -34.74 -4.87 -19.13
CA MET A 1 -33.90 -4.49 -17.98
C MET A 1 -33.12 -3.25 -18.38
N ASP A 2 -33.18 -2.20 -17.55
CA ASP A 2 -32.33 -1.01 -17.75
C ASP A 2 -30.92 -1.27 -17.22
N TRP A 3 -29.92 -0.53 -17.73
CA TRP A 3 -28.52 -0.58 -17.28
C TRP A 3 -28.34 -0.48 -15.76
N LYS A 4 -29.26 0.23 -15.10
CA LYS A 4 -29.33 0.34 -13.64
C LYS A 4 -29.54 -1.03 -12.97
N GLY A 5 -30.42 -1.87 -13.51
CA GLY A 5 -30.67 -3.22 -12.99
C GLY A 5 -29.49 -4.17 -13.22
N ILE A 6 -28.85 -4.05 -14.39
CA ILE A 6 -27.66 -4.83 -14.75
C ILE A 6 -26.50 -4.49 -13.81
N GLY A 7 -26.24 -3.20 -13.58
CA GLY A 7 -25.20 -2.75 -12.65
C GLY A 7 -25.41 -3.23 -11.22
N VAL A 8 -26.65 -3.26 -10.72
CA VAL A 8 -26.97 -3.79 -9.38
C VAL A 8 -26.72 -5.29 -9.28
N THR A 9 -27.07 -6.08 -10.30
CA THR A 9 -26.80 -7.52 -10.31
C THR A 9 -25.30 -7.81 -10.38
N VAL A 10 -24.57 -7.08 -11.21
CA VAL A 10 -23.10 -7.21 -11.30
C VAL A 10 -22.44 -6.76 -10.00
N ALA A 11 -22.91 -5.69 -9.34
CA ALA A 11 -22.37 -5.28 -8.05
C ALA A 11 -22.61 -6.28 -6.91
N ARG A 12 -23.65 -7.13 -7.00
CA ARG A 12 -23.90 -8.20 -6.03
C ARG A 12 -23.00 -9.41 -6.21
N VAL A 13 -22.71 -9.78 -7.46
CA VAL A 13 -21.93 -10.98 -7.80
C VAL A 13 -20.43 -10.65 -7.89
N ALA A 14 -20.13 -9.47 -8.43
CA ALA A 14 -18.80 -8.94 -8.58
C ALA A 14 -18.67 -7.48 -8.10
N PRO A 15 -18.60 -7.22 -6.79
CA PRO A 15 -18.50 -5.88 -6.20
C PRO A 15 -17.42 -4.96 -6.81
N LEU A 16 -16.21 -5.45 -7.10
CA LEU A 16 -15.13 -4.62 -7.66
C LEU A 16 -15.47 -4.16 -9.09
N LEU A 17 -15.98 -5.08 -9.90
CA LEU A 17 -16.43 -4.76 -11.26
C LEU A 17 -17.67 -3.87 -11.20
N GLY A 18 -18.62 -4.15 -10.32
CA GLY A 18 -19.81 -3.32 -10.11
C GLY A 18 -19.49 -1.90 -9.62
N ALA A 19 -18.45 -1.72 -8.80
CA ALA A 19 -17.97 -0.40 -8.39
C ALA A 19 -17.30 0.36 -9.55
N ALA A 20 -16.49 -0.32 -10.37
CA ALA A 20 -15.92 0.25 -11.58
C ALA A 20 -16.98 0.66 -12.62
N LEU A 21 -18.09 -0.10 -12.68
CA LEU A 21 -19.22 0.13 -13.58
C LEU A 21 -20.29 1.07 -12.98
N GLY A 22 -20.26 1.30 -11.67
CA GLY A 22 -21.25 2.08 -10.90
C GLY A 22 -20.93 3.56 -10.75
N GLY A 23 -19.95 4.09 -11.50
CA GLY A 23 -19.63 5.53 -11.55
C GLY A 23 -20.80 6.40 -12.05
N PRO A 24 -20.67 7.75 -12.04
CA PRO A 24 -21.78 8.68 -12.28
C PRO A 24 -22.62 8.29 -13.50
N VAL A 25 -23.92 8.10 -13.22
CA VAL A 25 -24.85 7.14 -13.84
C VAL A 25 -25.13 7.34 -15.34
N GLY A 26 -24.63 8.43 -15.95
CA GLY A 26 -24.86 8.74 -17.37
C GLY A 26 -23.72 8.39 -18.32
N ALA A 27 -22.45 8.44 -17.87
CA ALA A 27 -21.28 8.26 -18.75
C ALA A 27 -20.86 6.78 -18.87
N VAL A 28 -21.27 5.95 -17.92
CA VAL A 28 -20.75 4.58 -17.77
C VAL A 28 -21.62 3.53 -18.45
N ALA A 29 -22.89 3.81 -18.79
CA ALA A 29 -23.79 2.78 -19.33
C ALA A 29 -23.30 2.15 -20.65
N GLY A 30 -22.78 2.96 -21.59
CA GLY A 30 -22.21 2.46 -22.84
C GLY A 30 -20.86 1.76 -22.66
N ALA A 31 -19.99 2.32 -21.82
CA ALA A 31 -18.69 1.74 -21.50
C ALA A 31 -18.83 0.42 -20.72
N ALA A 32 -19.79 0.35 -19.79
CA ALA A 32 -20.13 -0.84 -19.05
C ALA A 32 -20.71 -1.94 -19.94
N GLY A 33 -21.56 -1.57 -20.89
CA GLY A 33 -22.06 -2.50 -21.91
C GLY A 33 -20.97 -3.07 -22.80
N ALA A 34 -20.04 -2.23 -23.23
CA ALA A 34 -18.87 -2.65 -24.02
C ALA A 34 -17.92 -3.55 -23.21
N LEU A 35 -17.65 -3.20 -21.95
CA LEU A 35 -16.77 -3.98 -21.07
C LEU A 35 -17.39 -5.33 -20.71
N LEU A 36 -18.66 -5.35 -20.26
CA LEU A 36 -19.38 -6.59 -19.96
C LEU A 36 -19.59 -7.43 -21.22
N GLY A 37 -19.94 -6.81 -22.35
CA GLY A 37 -20.05 -7.50 -23.64
C GLY A 37 -18.73 -8.14 -24.06
N SER A 38 -17.61 -7.44 -23.92
CA SER A 38 -16.28 -7.98 -24.24
C SER A 38 -15.80 -9.06 -23.26
N ALA A 39 -16.08 -8.93 -21.97
CA ALA A 39 -15.69 -9.88 -20.94
C ALA A 39 -16.53 -11.17 -21.00
N LEU A 40 -17.80 -11.05 -21.38
CA LEU A 40 -18.75 -12.17 -21.47
C LEU A 40 -18.92 -12.72 -22.89
N GLY A 41 -18.30 -12.08 -23.90
CA GLY A 41 -18.40 -12.49 -25.30
C GLY A 41 -19.78 -12.28 -25.94
N VAL A 42 -20.57 -11.34 -25.43
CA VAL A 42 -21.95 -11.06 -25.86
C VAL A 42 -22.05 -9.68 -26.49
N ALA A 43 -23.06 -9.46 -27.33
CA ALA A 43 -23.33 -8.14 -27.88
C ALA A 43 -23.49 -7.10 -26.74
N PRO A 44 -22.95 -5.88 -26.91
CA PRO A 44 -22.98 -4.80 -25.90
C PRO A 44 -24.37 -4.14 -25.80
N GLU A 45 -25.43 -4.96 -25.79
CA GLU A 45 -26.81 -4.56 -25.69
C GLU A 45 -27.37 -4.95 -24.31
N PRO A 46 -28.21 -4.09 -23.68
CA PRO A 46 -28.74 -4.35 -22.34
C PRO A 46 -29.49 -5.68 -22.24
N LYS A 47 -30.21 -6.07 -23.31
CA LYS A 47 -30.96 -7.33 -23.36
C LYS A 47 -30.04 -8.55 -23.45
N ALA A 48 -28.98 -8.48 -24.26
CA ALA A 48 -28.02 -9.57 -24.44
C ALA A 48 -27.20 -9.81 -23.16
N VAL A 49 -26.72 -8.74 -22.53
CA VAL A 49 -25.99 -8.81 -21.25
C VAL A 49 -26.90 -9.29 -20.12
N ALA A 50 -28.15 -8.81 -20.05
CA ALA A 50 -29.11 -9.30 -19.06
C ALA A 50 -29.46 -10.78 -19.22
N ALA A 51 -29.58 -11.27 -20.47
CA ALA A 51 -29.79 -12.68 -20.75
C ALA A 51 -28.58 -13.53 -20.34
N ALA A 52 -27.36 -13.06 -20.63
CA ALA A 52 -26.13 -13.74 -20.22
C ALA A 52 -25.98 -13.79 -18.69
N LEU A 53 -26.34 -12.72 -17.97
CA LEU A 53 -26.35 -12.69 -16.50
C LEU A 53 -27.42 -13.58 -15.86
N GLY A 54 -28.39 -14.07 -16.64
CA GLY A 54 -29.36 -15.06 -16.19
C GLY A 54 -28.82 -16.49 -16.16
N ASP A 55 -27.70 -16.75 -16.84
CA ASP A 55 -27.04 -18.06 -16.86
C ASP A 55 -26.10 -18.22 -15.65
N PRO A 56 -26.27 -19.27 -14.82
CA PRO A 56 -25.36 -19.59 -13.73
C PRO A 56 -23.88 -19.66 -14.13
N GLN A 57 -23.56 -20.13 -15.34
CA GLN A 57 -22.17 -20.27 -15.81
C GLN A 57 -21.50 -18.91 -15.99
N THR A 58 -22.23 -17.92 -16.52
CA THR A 58 -21.76 -16.55 -16.70
C THR A 58 -21.48 -15.86 -15.36
N LEU A 59 -22.32 -16.13 -14.34
CA LEU A 59 -22.12 -15.59 -13.00
C LEU A 59 -20.86 -16.16 -12.34
N THR A 60 -20.58 -17.45 -12.54
CA THR A 60 -19.33 -18.08 -12.08
C THR A 60 -18.12 -17.49 -12.80
N ALA A 61 -18.17 -17.31 -14.13
CA ALA A 61 -17.09 -16.70 -14.89
C ALA A 61 -16.80 -15.26 -14.45
N LEU A 62 -17.84 -14.46 -14.18
CA LEU A 62 -17.68 -13.10 -13.62
C LEU A 62 -17.03 -13.12 -12.25
N ARG A 63 -17.40 -14.09 -11.40
CA ARG A 63 -16.80 -14.23 -10.07
C ARG A 63 -15.33 -14.63 -10.16
N GLU A 64 -14.98 -15.54 -11.06
CA GLU A 64 -13.59 -15.92 -11.31
C GLU A 64 -12.76 -14.75 -11.83
N LEU A 65 -13.31 -13.96 -12.75
CA LEU A 65 -12.67 -12.75 -13.26
C LEU A 65 -12.42 -11.74 -12.13
N GLU A 66 -13.41 -11.53 -11.26
CA GLU A 66 -13.25 -10.65 -10.11
C GLU A 66 -12.17 -11.15 -9.13
N VAL A 67 -12.15 -12.45 -8.82
CA VAL A 67 -11.13 -13.03 -7.95
C VAL A 67 -9.74 -12.82 -8.54
N ARG A 68 -9.58 -13.01 -9.85
CA ARG A 68 -8.32 -12.78 -10.56
C ARG A 68 -7.87 -11.33 -10.51
N GLU A 69 -8.77 -10.39 -10.80
CA GLU A 69 -8.45 -8.96 -10.75
C GLU A 69 -8.16 -8.51 -9.31
N ARG A 70 -8.87 -9.06 -8.32
CA ARG A 70 -8.58 -8.82 -6.91
C ARG A 70 -7.18 -9.30 -6.52
N GLN A 71 -6.79 -10.51 -6.95
CA GLN A 71 -5.45 -11.02 -6.72
C GLN A 71 -4.40 -10.12 -7.37
N ARG A 72 -4.60 -9.74 -8.64
CA ARG A 72 -3.73 -8.81 -9.34
C ARG A 72 -3.56 -7.51 -8.56
N LEU A 73 -4.64 -6.87 -8.12
CA LEU A 73 -4.57 -5.65 -7.32
C LEU A 73 -3.78 -5.82 -6.02
N LEU A 74 -3.96 -6.95 -5.33
CA LEU A 74 -3.20 -7.26 -4.12
C LEU A 74 -1.72 -7.48 -4.42
N ASP A 75 -1.38 -8.15 -5.51
CA ASP A 75 0.01 -8.36 -5.95
C ASP A 75 0.68 -7.02 -6.30
N TRP A 76 -0.01 -6.14 -7.03
CA TRP A 76 0.49 -4.78 -7.31
C TRP A 76 0.72 -3.98 -6.04
N GLN A 77 -0.19 -4.04 -5.06
CA GLN A 77 0.01 -3.39 -3.76
C GLN A 77 1.20 -3.99 -3.00
N ALA A 78 1.36 -5.31 -3.03
CA ALA A 78 2.50 -5.98 -2.41
C ALA A 78 3.82 -5.60 -3.09
N GLU A 79 3.85 -5.47 -4.42
CA GLU A 79 5.00 -4.99 -5.18
C GLU A 79 5.34 -3.53 -4.88
N GLN A 80 4.34 -2.64 -4.80
CA GLN A 80 4.54 -1.25 -4.39
C GLN A 80 5.14 -1.18 -2.99
N LEU A 81 4.57 -1.91 -2.03
CA LEU A 81 5.10 -1.96 -0.67
C LEU A 81 6.52 -2.56 -0.63
N ARG A 82 6.80 -3.60 -1.43
CA ARG A 82 8.15 -4.15 -1.57
C ARG A 82 9.12 -3.13 -2.15
N ALA A 83 8.71 -2.38 -3.18
CA ALA A 83 9.53 -1.34 -3.80
C ALA A 83 9.83 -0.18 -2.84
N GLU A 84 8.85 0.25 -2.04
CA GLU A 84 9.05 1.24 -0.97
C GLU A 84 10.01 0.72 0.10
N LEU A 85 9.82 -0.53 0.55
CA LEU A 85 10.72 -1.18 1.50
C LEU A 85 12.14 -1.33 0.92
N ASP A 86 12.28 -1.68 -0.36
CA ASP A 86 13.59 -1.79 -1.02
C ASP A 86 14.25 -0.44 -1.24
N ASN A 87 13.49 0.63 -1.52
CA ASN A 87 14.02 1.98 -1.59
C ASN A 87 14.60 2.42 -0.22
N THR A 88 13.88 2.15 0.88
CA THR A 88 14.41 2.40 2.23
C THR A 88 15.61 1.51 2.57
N ARG A 89 15.67 0.27 2.07
CA ARG A 89 16.83 -0.62 2.21
C ARG A 89 18.05 -0.14 1.40
N ASN A 90 17.85 0.42 0.21
CA ASN A 90 18.95 0.90 -0.65
C ASN A 90 19.56 2.22 -0.15
N ALA A 91 18.75 3.13 0.41
CA ALA A 91 19.28 4.29 1.13
C ALA A 91 20.18 3.86 2.30
N ARG A 92 19.72 2.87 3.08
CA ARG A 92 20.47 2.26 4.20
C ARG A 92 21.73 1.52 3.74
N ALA A 93 21.68 0.79 2.63
CA ALA A 93 22.83 0.05 2.12
C ALA A 93 23.94 1.01 1.65
N ARG A 94 23.59 2.16 1.06
CA ARG A 94 24.56 3.19 0.67
C ARG A 94 25.21 3.84 1.89
N GLU A 95 24.45 4.19 2.92
CA GLU A 95 25.06 4.74 4.16
C GLU A 95 25.92 3.72 4.90
N VAL A 96 25.51 2.45 4.99
CA VAL A 96 26.32 1.38 5.62
C VAL A 96 27.56 1.07 4.78
N ALA A 97 27.48 1.10 3.45
CA ALA A 97 28.63 0.93 2.57
C ALA A 97 29.61 2.13 2.69
N LEU A 98 29.10 3.36 2.76
CA LEU A 98 29.91 4.56 2.97
C LEU A 98 30.54 4.60 4.38
N ALA A 99 29.81 4.18 5.41
CA ALA A 99 30.30 4.04 6.78
C ALA A 99 31.37 2.94 6.90
N ARG A 100 31.21 1.81 6.18
CA ARG A 100 32.23 0.74 6.10
C ARG A 100 33.43 1.14 5.26
N ALA A 101 33.26 2.05 4.30
CA ALA A 101 34.33 2.60 3.46
C ALA A 101 35.16 3.70 4.15
N GLY A 102 35.01 3.91 5.47
CA GLY A 102 35.87 4.81 6.26
C GLY A 102 35.59 6.30 6.08
N HIS A 103 34.53 6.68 5.36
CA HIS A 103 34.13 8.08 5.20
C HIS A 103 33.07 8.38 6.26
N GLY A 104 33.51 9.03 7.36
CA GLY A 104 32.76 9.31 8.59
C GLY A 104 31.36 9.91 8.41
N GLY A 105 30.37 9.09 8.07
CA GLY A 105 28.95 9.43 7.98
C GLY A 105 28.06 8.75 9.03
N ALA A 106 28.59 7.73 9.73
CA ALA A 106 27.82 6.97 10.74
C ALA A 106 27.37 7.83 11.95
N TRP A 107 28.12 8.89 12.27
CA TRP A 107 27.75 9.82 13.33
C TRP A 107 26.70 10.84 12.90
N VAL A 108 26.59 11.12 11.60
CA VAL A 108 25.65 12.12 11.05
C VAL A 108 24.20 11.63 11.23
N THR A 109 23.92 10.36 10.97
CA THR A 109 22.59 9.77 11.20
C THR A 109 22.21 9.78 12.68
N GLY A 110 23.16 9.49 13.57
CA GLY A 110 22.98 9.61 15.02
C GLY A 110 22.70 11.04 15.47
N LEU A 111 23.42 12.02 14.91
CA LEU A 111 23.22 13.43 15.22
C LEU A 111 21.86 13.93 14.73
N VAL A 112 21.46 13.58 13.50
CA VAL A 112 20.14 13.93 12.95
C VAL A 112 19.02 13.32 13.79
N ALA A 113 19.16 12.05 14.21
CA ALA A 113 18.20 11.41 15.10
C ALA A 113 18.08 12.15 16.43
N LEU A 114 19.20 12.54 17.04
CA LEU A 114 19.22 13.27 18.30
C LEU A 114 18.57 14.66 18.18
N VAL A 115 18.82 15.37 17.07
CA VAL A 115 18.17 16.65 16.76
C VAL A 115 16.65 16.49 16.59
N VAL A 116 16.20 15.46 15.87
CA VAL A 116 14.77 15.20 15.67
C VAL A 116 14.08 14.81 16.98
N VAL A 117 14.71 13.97 17.80
CA VAL A 117 14.18 13.58 19.12
C VAL A 117 14.13 14.79 20.06
N ALA A 118 15.21 15.57 20.16
CA ALA A 118 15.25 16.77 20.98
C ALA A 118 14.24 17.82 20.51
N GLY A 119 14.10 18.01 19.19
CA GLY A 119 13.10 18.90 18.59
C GLY A 119 11.66 18.45 18.86
N PHE A 120 11.39 17.14 18.81
CA PHE A 120 10.08 16.58 19.12
C PHE A 120 9.69 16.81 20.58
N PHE A 121 10.57 16.48 21.54
CA PHE A 121 10.30 16.72 22.96
C PHE A 121 10.27 18.21 23.32
N GLY A 122 11.10 19.03 22.68
CA GLY A 122 11.08 20.49 22.84
C GLY A 122 9.76 21.10 22.35
N MET A 123 9.28 20.70 21.18
CA MET A 123 7.99 21.13 20.65
C MET A 123 6.83 20.62 21.52
N LEU A 124 6.88 19.37 21.98
CA LEU A 124 5.87 18.82 22.90
C LEU A 124 5.73 19.68 24.15
N ARG A 125 6.87 20.09 24.73
CA ARG A 125 6.89 20.95 25.90
C ARG A 125 6.22 22.30 25.64
N VAL A 126 6.57 22.96 24.54
CA VAL A 126 5.98 24.25 24.13
C VAL A 126 4.47 24.13 23.93
N VAL A 127 4.01 23.04 23.31
CA VAL A 127 2.58 22.79 23.07
C VAL A 127 1.83 22.52 24.37
N LEU A 128 2.41 21.74 25.30
CA LEU A 128 1.79 21.42 26.60
C LEU A 128 1.70 22.63 27.55
N GLU A 129 2.61 23.60 27.41
CA GLU A 129 2.61 24.83 28.21
C GLU A 129 1.65 25.91 27.67
N GLN A 130 1.11 25.73 26.45
CA GLN A 130 0.17 26.67 25.83
C GLN A 130 -1.28 26.32 26.17
N PRO A 131 -2.09 27.26 26.69
CA PRO A 131 -3.50 27.02 27.02
C PRO A 131 -4.40 26.85 25.78
N SER A 132 -3.94 27.32 24.61
CA SER A 132 -4.60 27.12 23.33
C SER A 132 -3.56 26.98 22.22
N VAL A 133 -3.62 25.90 21.47
CA VAL A 133 -2.67 25.59 20.39
C VAL A 133 -3.32 25.98 19.07
N SER A 134 -2.61 26.73 18.24
CA SER A 134 -3.15 27.14 16.94
C SER A 134 -3.25 25.92 16.00
N GLU A 135 -4.26 25.92 15.12
CA GLU A 135 -4.46 24.88 14.10
C GLU A 135 -3.20 24.59 13.26
N PRO A 136 -2.43 25.61 12.82
CA PRO A 136 -1.15 25.40 12.15
C PRO A 136 -0.11 24.68 13.02
N ALA A 137 -0.08 24.95 14.34
CA ALA A 137 0.84 24.28 15.25
C ALA A 137 0.48 22.80 15.45
N LEU A 138 -0.81 22.44 15.42
CA LEU A 138 -1.27 21.04 15.44
C LEU A 138 -0.88 20.28 14.16
N LEU A 139 -0.99 20.93 12.99
CA LEU A 139 -0.54 20.36 11.72
C LEU A 139 0.98 20.12 11.71
N LEU A 140 1.75 21.08 12.21
CA LEU A 140 3.21 20.96 12.35
C LEU A 140 3.60 19.90 13.40
N LEU A 141 2.83 19.74 14.47
CA LEU A 141 3.04 18.68 15.45
C LEU A 141 2.80 17.29 14.83
N GLY A 142 1.78 17.15 13.97
CA GLY A 142 1.51 15.92 13.23
C GLY A 142 2.62 15.55 12.24
N SER A 143 3.16 16.53 11.52
CA SER A 143 4.30 16.30 10.61
C SER A 143 5.57 15.92 11.39
N LEU A 144 5.83 16.56 12.53
CA LEU A 144 6.95 16.24 13.40
C LEU A 144 6.82 14.84 14.02
N GLY A 145 5.61 14.43 14.43
CA GLY A 145 5.33 13.08 14.88
C GLY A 145 5.58 12.01 13.82
N THR A 146 5.25 12.32 12.55
CA THR A 146 5.56 11.44 11.41
C THR A 146 7.07 11.30 11.20
N ALA A 147 7.83 12.39 11.28
CA ALA A 147 9.29 12.37 11.19
C ALA A 147 9.93 11.58 12.35
N PHE A 148 9.45 11.77 13.58
CA PHE A 148 9.86 10.99 14.74
C PHE A 148 9.62 9.49 14.55
N GLY A 149 8.42 9.11 14.08
CA GLY A 149 8.08 7.71 13.77
C GLY A 149 8.99 7.11 12.70
N ALA A 150 9.35 7.88 11.67
CA ALA A 150 10.30 7.45 10.64
C ALA A 150 11.71 7.19 11.21
N VAL A 151 12.19 8.04 12.12
CA VAL A 151 13.49 7.85 12.81
C VAL A 151 13.46 6.61 13.72
N VAL A 152 12.39 6.42 14.51
CA VAL A 152 12.23 5.23 15.35
C VAL A 152 12.20 3.96 14.50
N ASN A 153 11.44 3.96 13.41
CA ASN A 153 11.36 2.82 12.48
C ASN A 153 12.71 2.54 11.77
N TYR A 154 13.48 3.59 11.47
CA TYR A 154 14.83 3.45 10.93
C TYR A 154 15.76 2.72 11.91
N TYR A 155 15.80 3.15 13.18
CA TYR A 155 16.67 2.55 14.19
C TYR A 155 16.20 1.17 14.65
N LEU A 156 14.93 0.98 15.02
CA LEU A 156 14.40 -0.32 15.46
C LEU A 156 14.40 -1.35 14.31
N GLY A 157 14.10 -0.91 13.09
CA GLY A 157 14.18 -1.76 11.90
C GLY A 157 15.62 -2.18 11.58
N SER A 158 16.62 -1.34 11.88
CA SER A 158 18.03 -1.70 11.70
C SER A 158 18.50 -2.78 12.69
N SER A 159 18.08 -2.69 13.96
CA SER A 159 18.44 -3.65 15.01
C SER A 159 17.80 -5.03 14.82
N LEU A 160 16.53 -5.07 14.38
CA LEU A 160 15.87 -6.34 14.05
C LEU A 160 16.46 -6.97 12.78
N GLY A 161 16.90 -6.14 11.83
CA GLY A 161 17.56 -6.59 10.60
C GLY A 161 18.95 -7.16 10.82
N SER A 162 19.73 -6.64 11.78
CA SER A 162 21.04 -7.20 12.15
C SER A 162 20.88 -8.53 12.87
N PHE A 163 19.98 -8.61 13.86
CA PHE A 163 19.71 -9.83 14.61
C PHE A 163 19.35 -11.01 13.70
N ARG A 164 18.45 -10.80 12.74
CA ARG A 164 18.05 -11.84 11.78
C ARG A 164 19.18 -12.26 10.83
N LYS A 165 20.11 -11.36 10.49
CA LYS A 165 21.30 -11.70 9.68
C LYS A 165 22.33 -12.50 10.47
N ASP A 166 22.51 -12.18 11.74
CA ASP A 166 23.43 -12.88 12.63
C ASP A 166 22.92 -14.30 12.97
N GLU A 167 21.60 -14.46 13.15
CA GLU A 167 20.96 -15.78 13.30
C GLU A 167 21.10 -16.66 12.04
N LEU A 168 20.94 -16.07 10.85
CA LEU A 168 21.12 -16.80 9.60
C LEU A 168 22.58 -17.22 9.37
N ARG A 169 23.55 -16.39 9.77
CA ARG A 169 24.98 -16.72 9.72
C ARG A 169 25.35 -17.82 10.70
N SER A 170 24.88 -17.75 11.95
CA SER A 170 25.16 -18.79 12.95
C SER A 170 24.53 -20.14 12.58
N ARG A 171 23.35 -20.15 11.97
CA ARG A 171 22.73 -21.36 11.41
C ARG A 171 23.50 -21.92 10.21
N ALA A 172 24.03 -21.07 9.33
CA ALA A 172 24.82 -21.50 8.18
C ALA A 172 26.18 -22.08 8.61
N GLU A 173 26.81 -21.50 9.62
CA GLU A 173 28.09 -21.97 10.17
C GLU A 173 27.93 -23.25 11.01
N GLY A 174 26.81 -23.42 11.72
CA GLY A 174 26.51 -24.63 12.49
C GLY A 174 26.07 -25.85 11.67
N GLY A 175 25.69 -25.66 10.40
CA GLY A 175 25.21 -26.73 9.50
C GLY A 175 26.28 -27.36 8.61
N GLY A 176 27.49 -26.78 8.53
CA GLY A 176 28.58 -27.24 7.65
C GLY A 176 29.60 -28.18 8.30
N GLY A 177 29.37 -28.61 9.55
CA GLY A 177 30.34 -29.33 10.38
C GLY A 177 30.01 -30.79 10.70
N ARG A 178 29.15 -31.46 9.94
CA ARG A 178 28.84 -32.89 10.13
C ARG A 178 28.68 -33.63 8.81
#